data_AF-A0A377IBM2-F1
#
_entry.id   AF-A0A377IBM2-F1
#
_cell.length_a   1.000
_cell.length_b   1.000
_cell.length_c   1.000
_cell.angle_alpha   90.00
_cell.angle_beta   90.00
_cell.angle_gamma   90.00
#
_symmetry.space_group_name_H-M   'P 1'
#
loop_
_entity.id
_entity.type
_entity.pdbx_description
1 polymer ?
#
loop_
_entity_poly.entity_id
_entity_poly.type
_entity_poly.pdbx_seq_one_letter_code
_entity_poly.pdbx_strand_id
1 'polypeptide(L)'
;MKTNEKRNLAGFTETELQALGINHENFIHGTNSPEFPYIAAVFEAVAEELEHIANTCPNAAIQFAKEANAIIKKLRELSPTPPTTDIEELAEQYSGEEIARRLLGCTVCHFLSSQLTRMEAQIIAQLETQMHGGENEKMH
;
A
#
# COMPACT_ATOMS: atom_id res chain seq x y z
N MET A 1 -7.97 1.23 -36.86
CA MET A 1 -7.23 1.73 -35.67
C MET A 1 -5.74 1.47 -35.87
N LYS A 2 -4.93 2.53 -36.00
CA LYS A 2 -3.46 2.43 -35.90
C LYS A 2 -3.04 2.88 -34.51
N THR A 3 -3.34 2.09 -33.49
CA THR A 3 -2.80 2.27 -32.14
C THR A 3 -1.45 1.58 -32.07
N ASN A 4 -0.46 2.16 -32.75
CA ASN A 4 0.94 1.73 -32.66
C ASN A 4 1.86 2.94 -32.37
N GLU A 5 1.30 3.99 -31.76
CA GLU A 5 2.13 4.98 -31.09
C GLU A 5 2.65 4.32 -29.82
N LYS A 6 3.95 4.03 -29.81
CA LYS A 6 4.69 3.71 -28.59
C LYS A 6 4.31 4.77 -27.56
N ARG A 7 3.51 4.39 -26.55
CA ARG A 7 3.24 5.26 -25.41
C ARG A 7 4.60 5.71 -24.89
N ASN A 8 4.87 7.01 -24.96
CA ASN A 8 6.17 7.53 -24.58
C ASN A 8 6.28 7.47 -23.05
N LEU A 9 6.81 6.37 -22.54
CA LEU A 9 7.06 6.11 -21.12
C LEU A 9 8.51 6.42 -20.74
N ALA A 10 9.24 7.19 -21.56
CA ALA A 10 10.65 7.51 -21.33
C ALA A 10 10.92 8.28 -20.02
N GLY A 11 9.88 8.86 -19.40
CA GLY A 11 9.97 9.55 -18.12
C GLY A 11 9.94 8.65 -16.89
N PHE A 12 9.73 7.33 -17.03
CA PHE A 12 9.65 6.40 -15.91
C PHE A 12 10.93 5.59 -15.72
N THR A 13 11.27 5.36 -14.47
CA THR A 13 12.31 4.41 -14.08
C THR A 13 11.85 2.97 -14.29
N GLU A 14 12.80 2.04 -14.37
CA GLU A 14 12.49 0.61 -14.48
C GLU A 14 11.63 0.11 -13.32
N THR A 15 11.90 0.58 -12.09
CA THR A 15 11.12 0.22 -10.90
C THR A 15 9.66 0.67 -10.99
N GLU A 16 9.40 1.88 -11.50
CA GLU A 16 8.04 2.38 -11.66
C GLU A 16 7.28 1.62 -12.74
N LEU A 17 7.95 1.26 -13.85
CA LEU A 17 7.37 0.45 -14.90
C LEU A 17 7.06 -0.98 -14.41
N GLN A 18 7.95 -1.57 -13.62
CA GLN A 18 7.70 -2.87 -12.99
C GLN A 18 6.52 -2.81 -12.02
N ALA A 19 6.42 -1.77 -11.19
CA ALA A 19 5.30 -1.58 -10.27
C ALA A 19 3.95 -1.48 -10.99
N LEU A 20 3.89 -0.68 -12.07
CA LEU A 20 2.71 -0.60 -12.93
C LEU A 20 2.38 -1.95 -13.59
N GLY A 21 3.40 -2.68 -14.04
CA GLY A 21 3.25 -4.02 -14.60
C GLY A 21 2.65 -5.00 -13.60
N ILE A 22 3.21 -5.07 -12.38
CA ILE A 22 2.70 -5.94 -11.31
C ILE A 22 1.26 -5.57 -10.94
N ASN A 23 0.94 -4.27 -10.84
CA ASN A 23 -0.42 -3.81 -10.56
C ASN A 23 -1.41 -4.28 -11.64
N HIS A 24 -1.02 -4.20 -12.91
CA HIS A 24 -1.83 -4.65 -14.02
C HIS A 24 -2.05 -6.16 -14.01
N GLU A 25 -1.00 -6.95 -13.77
CA GLU A 25 -1.08 -8.41 -13.63
C GLU A 25 -1.97 -8.81 -12.45
N ASN A 26 -1.84 -8.13 -11.31
CA ASN A 26 -2.71 -8.32 -10.15
C ASN A 26 -4.18 -8.09 -10.50
N PHE A 27 -4.49 -7.03 -11.25
CA PHE A 27 -5.84 -6.75 -11.68
C PHE A 27 -6.39 -7.84 -12.63
N ILE A 28 -5.60 -8.27 -13.61
CA ILE A 28 -6.01 -9.30 -14.59
C ILE A 28 -6.24 -10.66 -13.90
N HIS A 29 -5.33 -11.04 -13.00
CA HIS A 29 -5.31 -12.37 -12.40
C HIS A 29 -5.99 -12.45 -11.03
N GLY A 30 -6.45 -11.32 -10.49
CA GLY A 30 -7.03 -11.26 -9.15
C GLY A 30 -6.02 -11.58 -8.05
N THR A 31 -4.73 -11.30 -8.27
CA THR A 31 -3.66 -11.51 -7.29
C THR A 31 -3.34 -10.23 -6.52
N ASN A 32 -2.51 -10.33 -5.48
CA ASN A 32 -2.16 -9.21 -4.60
C ASN A 32 -0.65 -9.12 -4.34
N SER A 33 0.16 -9.48 -5.33
CA SER A 33 1.62 -9.38 -5.24
C SER A 33 2.03 -7.91 -5.00
N PRO A 34 2.98 -7.63 -4.09
CA PRO A 34 3.38 -6.24 -3.83
C PRO A 34 4.00 -5.60 -5.07
N GLU A 35 3.55 -4.40 -5.45
CA GLU A 35 4.08 -3.67 -6.61
C GLU A 35 5.53 -3.22 -6.44
N PHE A 36 5.98 -3.11 -5.19
CA PHE A 36 7.38 -2.87 -4.84
C PHE A 36 7.91 -3.99 -3.93
N PRO A 37 8.31 -5.15 -4.48
CA PRO A 37 8.61 -6.35 -3.68
C PRO A 37 9.73 -6.17 -2.65
N TYR A 38 10.83 -5.51 -3.03
CA TYR A 38 11.95 -5.27 -2.11
C TYR A 38 11.56 -4.32 -0.97
N ILE A 39 10.74 -3.31 -1.28
CA ILE A 39 10.24 -2.39 -0.26
C ILE A 39 9.26 -3.15 0.65
N ALA A 40 8.37 -3.97 0.09
CA ALA A 40 7.44 -4.79 0.87
C ALA A 40 8.16 -5.69 1.88
N ALA A 41 9.26 -6.33 1.49
CA ALA A 41 10.08 -7.15 2.38
C ALA A 41 10.68 -6.34 3.54
N VAL A 42 11.10 -5.09 3.30
CA VAL A 42 11.58 -4.20 4.37
C VAL A 42 10.44 -3.82 5.31
N PHE A 43 9.26 -3.49 4.78
CA PHE A 43 8.08 -3.19 5.61
C PHE A 43 7.65 -4.40 6.45
N GLU A 44 7.73 -5.61 5.90
CA GLU A 44 7.45 -6.85 6.63
C GLU A 44 8.39 -7.04 7.82
N ALA A 45 9.71 -6.91 7.61
CA ALA A 45 10.69 -6.97 8.70
C ALA A 45 10.46 -5.88 9.78
N VAL A 46 10.11 -4.66 9.36
CA VAL A 46 9.76 -3.60 10.32
C VAL A 46 8.49 -3.94 11.10
N ALA A 47 7.52 -4.58 10.47
CA ALA A 47 6.27 -4.96 11.12
C ALA A 47 6.49 -6.05 12.18
N GLU A 48 7.36 -7.03 11.92
CA GLU A 48 7.80 -8.02 12.91
C GLU A 48 8.45 -7.35 14.14
N GLU A 49 9.34 -6.37 13.94
CA GLU A 49 9.93 -5.61 15.04
C GLU A 49 8.89 -4.80 15.83
N LEU A 50 7.86 -4.28 15.17
CA LEU A 50 6.77 -3.56 15.82
C LEU A 50 5.93 -4.49 16.73
N GLU A 51 5.80 -5.78 16.40
CA GLU A 51 5.18 -6.76 17.30
C GLU A 51 5.99 -6.93 18.59
N HIS A 52 7.33 -6.98 18.49
CA HIS A 52 8.21 -7.00 19.66
C HIS A 52 8.07 -5.73 20.50
N ILE A 53 8.02 -4.56 19.86
CA ILE A 53 7.80 -3.28 20.55
C ILE A 53 6.43 -3.23 21.22
N ALA A 54 5.39 -3.80 20.61
CA ALA A 54 4.06 -3.89 21.22
C ALA A 54 4.08 -4.70 22.53
N ASN A 55 4.98 -5.67 22.67
CA ASN A 55 5.20 -6.43 23.91
C ASN A 55 5.94 -5.65 24.99
N THR A 56 7.00 -4.94 24.62
CA THR A 56 7.87 -4.28 25.62
C THR A 56 7.45 -2.85 25.94
N CYS A 57 6.81 -2.16 24.99
CA CYS A 57 6.49 -0.74 25.02
C CYS A 57 5.10 -0.47 24.38
N PRO A 58 4.00 -1.01 24.94
CA PRO A 58 2.68 -0.99 24.32
C PRO A 58 2.16 0.41 24.00
N ASN A 59 2.44 1.41 24.85
CA ASN A 59 2.02 2.79 24.60
C ASN A 59 2.69 3.41 23.36
N ALA A 60 3.95 3.06 23.08
CA ALA A 60 4.66 3.52 21.90
C ALA A 60 4.10 2.86 20.64
N ALA A 61 3.81 1.56 20.69
CA ALA A 61 3.19 0.82 19.60
C ALA A 61 1.78 1.36 19.27
N ILE A 62 0.97 1.67 20.29
CA ILE A 62 -0.34 2.32 20.11
C ILE A 62 -0.20 3.68 19.44
N GLN A 63 0.79 4.47 19.84
CA GLN A 63 1.02 5.78 19.23
C GLN A 63 1.42 5.64 17.76
N PHE A 64 2.32 4.71 17.44
CA PHE A 64 2.67 4.40 16.06
C PHE A 64 1.43 3.99 15.24
N ALA A 65 0.60 3.08 15.75
CA ALA A 65 -0.61 2.63 15.07
C ALA A 65 -1.56 3.80 14.74
N LYS A 66 -1.73 4.76 15.66
CA LYS A 66 -2.53 5.97 15.41
C LYS A 66 -1.95 6.85 14.31
N GLU A 67 -0.63 7.03 14.30
CA GLU A 67 0.06 7.82 13.27
C GLU A 67 0.00 7.13 11.91
N ALA A 68 0.21 5.81 11.86
CA ALA A 68 0.03 5.01 10.66
C ALA A 68 -1.39 5.16 10.09
N ASN A 69 -2.42 5.07 10.94
CA ASN A 69 -3.81 5.28 10.54
C ASN A 69 -4.07 6.68 9.95
N ALA A 70 -3.48 7.72 10.54
CA ALA A 70 -3.57 9.08 10.02
C ALA A 70 -2.89 9.22 8.65
N ILE A 71 -1.73 8.60 8.46
CA ILE A 71 -1.03 8.58 7.17
C ILE A 71 -1.85 7.81 6.12
N ILE A 72 -2.40 6.64 6.46
CA ILE A 72 -3.28 5.86 5.56
C ILE A 72 -4.44 6.70 5.06
N LYS A 73 -5.13 7.43 5.95
CA LYS A 73 -6.21 8.34 5.56
C LYS A 73 -5.72 9.40 4.59
N LYS A 74 -4.55 9.99 4.85
CA LYS A 74 -4.00 11.02 3.98
C LYS A 74 -3.58 10.49 2.61
N LEU A 75 -3.02 9.29 2.54
CA LEU A 75 -2.66 8.62 1.29
C LEU A 75 -3.90 8.34 0.42
N ARG A 76 -5.02 7.96 1.03
CA ARG A 76 -6.29 7.79 0.31
C ARG A 76 -6.81 9.10 -0.27
N GLU A 77 -6.69 10.21 0.47
CA GLU A 77 -7.07 11.54 -0.04
C GLU A 77 -6.16 12.02 -1.18
N LEU A 78 -4.87 11.65 -1.14
CA LEU A 78 -3.89 12.03 -2.16
C LEU A 78 -3.96 11.13 -3.40
N SER A 79 -4.56 9.95 -3.30
CA SER A 79 -4.71 9.03 -4.42
C SER A 79 -5.44 9.74 -5.57
N PRO A 80 -4.87 9.77 -6.79
CA PRO A 80 -5.54 10.37 -7.93
C PRO A 80 -6.92 9.75 -8.16
N THR A 81 -7.95 10.60 -8.19
CA THR A 81 -9.32 10.18 -8.54
C THR A 81 -9.57 10.53 -10.00
N PRO A 82 -9.97 9.56 -10.85
CA PRO A 82 -10.29 9.86 -12.23
C PRO A 82 -11.57 10.72 -12.30
N PRO A 83 -11.61 11.76 -13.15
CA PRO A 83 -12.79 12.63 -13.28
C PRO A 83 -13.99 11.92 -13.92
N THR A 84 -13.74 10.81 -14.62
CA THR A 84 -14.73 9.98 -15.32
C THR A 84 -14.24 8.54 -15.35
N THR A 85 -15.17 7.60 -15.48
CA THR A 85 -14.88 6.18 -15.66
C THR A 85 -14.77 5.77 -17.13
N ASP A 86 -15.13 6.67 -18.04
CA ASP A 86 -15.07 6.44 -19.49
C ASP A 86 -13.61 6.54 -19.98
N ILE A 87 -13.12 5.51 -20.66
CA ILE A 87 -11.71 5.40 -21.05
C ILE A 87 -11.41 6.32 -22.23
N GLU A 88 -12.35 6.45 -23.16
CA GLU A 88 -12.26 7.34 -24.30
C GLU A 88 -12.19 8.81 -23.84
N GLU A 89 -13.05 9.21 -22.90
CA GLU A 89 -13.00 10.56 -22.31
C GLU A 89 -11.68 10.83 -21.58
N LEU A 90 -11.13 9.84 -20.86
CA LEU A 90 -9.83 9.97 -20.21
C LEU A 90 -8.68 10.12 -21.23
N ALA A 91 -8.74 9.40 -22.35
CA ALA A 91 -7.74 9.45 -23.40
C ALA A 91 -7.76 10.78 -24.19
N GLU A 92 -8.92 11.45 -24.27
CA GLU A 92 -9.04 12.78 -24.85
C GLU A 92 -8.51 13.88 -23.92
N GLN A 93 -8.68 13.71 -22.60
CA GLN A 93 -8.30 14.72 -21.61
C GLN A 93 -6.80 14.69 -21.23
N TYR A 94 -6.17 13.51 -21.31
CA TYR A 94 -4.82 13.32 -20.79
C TYR A 94 -3.91 12.63 -21.80
N SER A 95 -2.64 13.03 -21.81
CA SER A 95 -1.62 12.29 -22.55
C SER A 95 -1.40 10.91 -21.92
N GLY A 96 -0.92 9.94 -22.71
CA GLY A 96 -0.59 8.61 -22.19
C GLY A 96 0.45 8.64 -21.05
N GLU A 97 1.36 9.62 -21.07
CA GLU A 97 2.33 9.83 -19.99
C GLU A 97 1.65 10.34 -18.72
N GLU A 98 0.72 11.29 -18.83
CA GLU A 98 -0.03 11.83 -17.70
C GLU A 98 -0.94 10.77 -17.06
N ILE A 99 -1.58 9.92 -17.88
CA ILE A 99 -2.33 8.76 -17.40
C ILE A 99 -1.41 7.81 -16.64
N ALA A 100 -0.23 7.47 -17.20
CA ALA A 100 0.73 6.59 -16.53
C ALA A 100 1.23 7.16 -15.20
N ARG A 101 1.45 8.48 -15.11
CA ARG A 101 1.88 9.14 -13.86
C ARG A 101 0.79 9.09 -12.80
N ARG A 102 -0.46 9.30 -13.19
CA ARG A 102 -1.61 9.18 -12.28
C ARG A 102 -1.80 7.75 -11.80
N LEU A 103 -1.69 6.77 -12.69
CA LEU A 103 -1.72 5.35 -12.33
C LEU A 103 -0.61 5.01 -11.34
N LEU A 104 0.62 5.46 -11.58
CA LEU A 104 1.73 5.25 -10.66
C LEU A 104 1.44 5.88 -9.30
N GLY A 105 0.87 7.09 -9.27
CA GLY A 105 0.43 7.73 -8.03
C GLY A 105 -0.59 6.88 -7.26
N CYS A 106 -1.58 6.31 -7.95
CA CYS A 106 -2.52 5.37 -7.34
C CYS A 106 -1.81 4.13 -6.79
N THR A 107 -0.90 3.53 -7.57
CA THR A 107 -0.12 2.35 -7.17
C THR A 107 0.71 2.62 -5.92
N VAL A 108 1.42 3.76 -5.86
CA VAL A 108 2.22 4.14 -4.68
C VAL A 108 1.35 4.38 -3.45
N CYS A 109 0.27 5.15 -3.60
CA CYS A 109 -0.65 5.42 -2.48
C CYS A 109 -1.28 4.12 -1.96
N HIS A 110 -1.72 3.23 -2.86
CA HIS A 110 -2.27 1.93 -2.49
C HIS A 110 -1.24 1.05 -1.78
N PHE A 111 -0.05 0.92 -2.35
CA PHE A 111 1.05 0.14 -1.78
C PHE A 111 1.38 0.59 -0.35
N LEU A 112 1.66 1.87 -0.15
CA LEU A 112 2.01 2.41 1.17
C LEU A 112 0.85 2.27 2.17
N SER A 113 -0.38 2.53 1.73
CA SER A 113 -1.56 2.35 2.59
C SER A 113 -1.72 0.91 3.03
N SER A 114 -1.50 -0.05 2.12
CA SER A 114 -1.57 -1.48 2.41
C SER A 114 -0.50 -1.91 3.42
N GLN A 115 0.76 -1.51 3.21
CA GLN A 115 1.84 -1.85 4.15
C GLN A 115 1.62 -1.27 5.55
N LEU A 116 1.22 0.01 5.65
CA LEU A 116 0.91 0.63 6.93
C LEU A 116 -0.30 -0.02 7.62
N THR A 117 -1.31 -0.44 6.85
CA THR A 117 -2.48 -1.14 7.40
C THR A 117 -2.06 -2.50 7.97
N ARG A 118 -1.17 -3.24 7.30
CA ARG A 118 -0.62 -4.51 7.82
C ARG A 118 0.11 -4.30 9.14
N MET A 119 0.97 -3.29 9.22
CA MET A 119 1.69 -2.94 10.45
C MET A 119 0.73 -2.58 11.59
N GLU A 120 -0.27 -1.74 11.33
CA GLU A 120 -1.30 -1.37 12.31
C GLU A 120 -2.04 -2.63 12.82
N ALA A 121 -2.43 -3.53 11.91
CA ALA A 121 -3.14 -4.76 12.26
C ALA A 121 -2.30 -5.71 13.13
N GLN A 122 -1.00 -5.86 12.83
CA GLN A 122 -0.10 -6.70 13.63
C GLN A 122 0.08 -6.17 15.05
N ILE A 123 0.25 -4.85 15.20
CA ILE A 123 0.32 -4.22 16.53
C ILE A 123 -0.96 -4.48 17.32
N ILE A 124 -2.13 -4.25 16.71
CA ILE A 124 -3.42 -4.44 17.38
C ILE A 124 -3.60 -5.90 17.81
N ALA A 125 -3.34 -6.86 16.91
CA ALA A 125 -3.45 -8.28 17.21
C ALA A 125 -2.54 -8.72 18.37
N GLN A 126 -1.31 -8.18 18.42
CA GLN A 126 -0.38 -8.50 19.50
C GLN A 126 -0.82 -7.93 20.84
N LEU A 127 -1.35 -6.70 20.85
CA LEU A 127 -1.88 -6.07 22.07
C LEU A 127 -3.11 -6.80 22.60
N GLU A 128 -4.03 -7.24 21.72
CA GLU A 128 -5.20 -8.03 22.10
C GLU A 128 -4.80 -9.40 22.71
N THR A 129 -3.76 -10.03 22.14
CA THR A 129 -3.24 -11.31 22.66
C THR A 129 -2.70 -11.15 24.08
N GLN A 130 -2.03 -10.04 24.41
CA GLN A 130 -1.57 -9.77 25.78
C GLN A 130 -2.73 -9.55 26.76
N MET A 131 -3.78 -8.85 26.33
CA MET A 131 -4.95 -8.57 27.17
C MET A 131 -5.70 -9.85 27.55
N HIS A 132 -5.81 -10.80 26.63
CA HIS A 132 -6.56 -12.05 26.84
C HIS A 132 -5.69 -13.24 27.29
N GLY A 133 -4.37 -13.20 27.07
CA GLY A 133 -3.44 -14.24 27.51
C GLY A 133 -3.15 -14.22 29.01
N GLY A 134 -3.30 -13.09 29.69
CA GLY A 134 -3.01 -12.93 31.12
C GLY A 134 -4.08 -13.50 32.08
N GLU A 135 -5.26 -13.88 31.61
CA GLU A 135 -6.33 -14.42 32.47
C GLU A 135 -6.23 -15.94 32.67
N ASN A 136 -5.52 -16.68 31.80
CA ASN A 136 -5.42 -18.13 31.90
C ASN A 136 -4.34 -18.64 32.87
N GLU A 137 -3.41 -17.80 33.32
CA GLU A 137 -2.35 -18.19 34.27
C GLU A 137 -2.73 -18.03 35.76
N LYS A 138 -3.96 -17.57 36.07
CA LYS A 138 -4.41 -17.36 37.47
C LYS A 138 -5.35 -18.45 38.02
N MET A 139 -5.55 -19.55 37.30
CA MET A 139 -6.27 -20.73 37.81
C MET A 139 -5.30 -21.88 38.06
N HIS A 140 -4.48 -21.81 39.12
CA HIS A 140 -3.87 -22.98 39.76
C HIS A 140 -3.68 -22.74 41.26
#